data_AF-A0A0M2PDT8-F1
#
_entry.id   AF-A0A0M2PDT8-F1
#
_cell.length_a   1.000
_cell.length_b   1.000
_cell.length_c   1.000
_cell.angle_alpha   90.00
_cell.angle_beta   90.00
_cell.angle_gamma   90.00
#
_symmetry.space_group_name_H-M   'P 1'
#
loop_
_entity.id
_entity.type
_entity.pdbx_description
1 polymer ?
#
loop_
_entity_poly.entity_id
_entity_poly.type
_entity_poly.pdbx_seq_one_letter_code
_entity_poly.pdbx_strand_id
1 'polypeptide(L)'
;MKKVKELKAYAIEDDFKFHIVQVVISHSKEVAVYWLRDVAGYTNEEMTKFKVWEFPLDKKFFVRDFGETSARELIKEITQSETFHSFPVVVFWKEAKNEYFENWHSHFEIEEPTD
;
A
#
# COMPACT_ATOMS: atom_id res chain seq x y z
N MET A 1 -20.94 9.46 19.78
CA MET A 1 -19.58 9.35 19.23
C MET A 1 -19.56 8.24 18.18
N LYS A 2 -19.21 8.53 16.93
CA LYS A 2 -18.96 7.48 15.92
C LYS A 2 -17.72 6.71 16.38
N LYS A 3 -17.81 5.38 16.50
CA LYS A 3 -16.62 4.54 16.71
C LYS A 3 -15.68 4.81 15.54
N VAL A 4 -14.48 5.32 15.81
CA VAL A 4 -13.43 5.42 14.80
C VAL A 4 -13.17 4.00 14.34
N LYS A 5 -13.42 3.71 13.05
CA LYS A 5 -13.13 2.38 12.50
C LYS A 5 -11.63 2.16 12.63
N GLU A 6 -11.25 1.01 13.16
CA GLU A 6 -9.83 0.64 13.27
C GLU A 6 -9.20 0.58 11.86
N LEU A 7 -7.96 1.04 11.75
CA LEU A 7 -7.18 0.91 10.52
C LEU A 7 -6.58 -0.49 10.43
N LYS A 8 -6.66 -1.10 9.26
CA LYS A 8 -6.05 -2.39 8.94
C LYS A 8 -5.17 -2.24 7.71
N ALA A 9 -4.25 -3.19 7.54
CA ALA A 9 -3.47 -3.34 6.32
C ALA A 9 -4.07 -4.47 5.47
N TYR A 10 -4.17 -4.25 4.17
CA TYR A 10 -4.64 -5.24 3.20
C TYR A 10 -3.59 -5.41 2.13
N ALA A 11 -3.11 -6.64 1.97
CA ALA A 11 -2.29 -6.99 0.83
C ALA A 11 -3.19 -7.35 -0.34
N ILE A 12 -2.91 -6.73 -1.49
CA ILE A 12 -3.61 -6.91 -2.75
C ILE A 12 -2.58 -7.36 -3.77
N GLU A 13 -2.66 -8.63 -4.17
CA GLU A 13 -1.81 -9.23 -5.18
C GLU A 13 -2.50 -9.16 -6.55
N ASP A 14 -1.81 -8.52 -7.49
CA ASP A 14 -2.03 -8.60 -8.92
C ASP A 14 -1.00 -9.57 -9.50
N ASP A 15 -1.46 -10.73 -9.96
CA ASP A 15 -0.63 -11.76 -10.59
C ASP A 15 -0.77 -11.82 -12.13
N PHE A 16 -1.41 -10.81 -12.75
CA PHE A 16 -1.74 -10.84 -14.19
C PHE A 16 -1.28 -9.63 -15.00
N LYS A 17 -1.23 -8.42 -14.43
CA LYS A 17 -0.88 -7.20 -15.18
C LYS A 17 0.49 -6.69 -14.81
N PHE A 18 0.68 -6.35 -13.54
CA PHE A 18 1.94 -5.81 -13.03
C PHE A 18 2.74 -6.84 -12.23
N HIS A 19 2.15 -7.97 -11.83
CA HIS A 19 2.82 -9.01 -11.02
C HIS A 19 3.39 -8.47 -9.70
N ILE A 20 2.56 -7.74 -8.95
CA ILE A 20 2.93 -7.02 -7.73
C ILE A 20 1.97 -7.31 -6.57
N VAL A 21 2.49 -7.22 -5.35
CA VAL A 21 1.70 -7.20 -4.11
C VAL A 21 1.77 -5.80 -3.54
N GLN A 22 0.61 -5.14 -3.37
CA GLN A 22 0.52 -3.82 -2.74
C GLN A 22 -0.12 -3.94 -1.36
N VAL A 23 0.44 -3.25 -0.37
CA VAL A 23 -0.10 -3.19 1.00
C VAL A 23 -0.76 -1.83 1.19
N VAL A 24 -2.09 -1.86 1.29
CA VAL A 24 -2.94 -0.67 1.44
C VAL A 24 -3.48 -0.58 2.85
N ILE A 25 -3.29 0.56 3.51
CA ILE A 25 -3.93 0.84 4.79
C ILE A 25 -5.32 1.41 4.56
N SER A 26 -6.34 0.80 5.17
CA SER A 26 -7.74 1.21 5.04
C SER A 26 -8.59 0.76 6.22
N HIS A 27 -9.79 1.33 6.34
CA HIS A 27 -10.82 0.91 7.30
C HIS A 27 -11.62 -0.33 6.86
N SER A 28 -11.54 -0.70 5.58
CA SER A 28 -12.14 -1.94 5.08
C SER A 28 -11.43 -2.44 3.83
N LYS A 29 -11.56 -3.74 3.59
CA LYS A 29 -11.02 -4.43 2.42
C LYS A 29 -11.58 -3.83 1.13
N GLU A 30 -12.89 -3.63 1.07
CA GLU A 30 -13.58 -3.12 -0.11
C GLU A 30 -13.04 -1.74 -0.47
N VAL A 31 -12.92 -0.85 0.51
CA VAL A 31 -12.39 0.50 0.31
C VAL A 31 -10.95 0.46 -0.19
N ALA A 32 -10.11 -0.45 0.33
CA ALA A 32 -8.73 -0.60 -0.15
C ALA A 32 -8.67 -1.01 -1.63
N VAL A 33 -9.48 -1.99 -2.03
CA VAL A 33 -9.50 -2.51 -3.40
C VAL A 33 -10.08 -1.49 -4.38
N TYR A 34 -11.19 -0.83 -4.03
CA TYR A 34 -11.78 0.22 -4.88
C TYR A 34 -10.86 1.42 -5.05
N TRP A 35 -10.21 1.87 -3.97
CA TRP A 35 -9.23 2.94 -4.06
C TRP A 35 -8.07 2.55 -4.98
N LEU A 36 -7.56 1.31 -4.85
CA LEU A 36 -6.48 0.84 -5.71
C LEU A 36 -6.90 0.78 -7.19
N ARG A 37 -8.14 0.35 -7.48
CA ARG A 37 -8.70 0.41 -8.84
C ARG A 37 -8.57 1.81 -9.43
N ASP A 38 -9.05 2.81 -8.67
CA ASP A 38 -9.13 4.19 -9.14
C ASP A 38 -7.75 4.81 -9.33
N VAL A 39 -6.81 4.51 -8.44
CA VAL A 39 -5.44 5.07 -8.49
C VAL A 39 -4.57 4.41 -9.55
N ALA A 40 -4.61 3.08 -9.67
CA ALA A 40 -3.77 2.33 -10.60
C ALA A 40 -4.44 2.03 -11.95
N GLY A 41 -5.66 2.53 -12.18
CA GLY A 41 -6.35 2.42 -13.46
C GLY A 41 -6.76 1.00 -13.84
N TYR A 42 -7.21 0.20 -12.86
CA TYR A 42 -7.78 -1.12 -13.15
C TYR A 42 -9.25 -1.03 -13.54
N THR A 43 -9.69 -1.97 -14.36
CA THR A 43 -11.11 -2.19 -14.65
C THR A 43 -11.75 -3.05 -13.56
N ASN A 44 -13.09 -3.02 -13.47
CA ASN A 44 -13.82 -3.87 -12.52
C ASN A 44 -13.60 -5.37 -12.81
N GLU A 45 -13.43 -5.76 -14.08
CA GLU A 45 -13.14 -7.15 -14.46
C GLU A 45 -11.76 -7.60 -13.97
N GLU A 46 -10.74 -6.75 -14.12
CA GLU A 46 -9.40 -6.99 -13.59
C GLU A 46 -9.39 -7.14 -12.06
N MET A 47 -10.16 -6.32 -11.34
CA MET A 47 -10.24 -6.42 -9.88
C MET A 47 -10.72 -7.78 -9.37
N THR A 48 -11.55 -8.49 -10.15
CA THR A 48 -12.05 -9.82 -9.76
C THR A 48 -10.93 -10.85 -9.70
N LYS A 49 -9.79 -10.58 -10.34
CA LYS A 49 -8.62 -11.46 -10.39
C LYS A 49 -7.66 -11.23 -9.21
N PHE A 50 -7.81 -10.13 -8.47
CA PHE A 50 -6.94 -9.86 -7.33
C PHE A 50 -7.12 -10.86 -6.20
N LYS A 51 -6.00 -11.27 -5.60
CA LYS A 51 -6.01 -11.97 -4.31
C LYS A 51 -5.81 -10.95 -3.21
N VAL A 52 -6.70 -10.95 -2.21
CA VAL A 52 -6.73 -9.92 -1.17
C VAL A 52 -6.89 -10.52 0.21
N TRP A 53 -5.92 -10.27 1.09
CA TRP A 53 -5.89 -10.77 2.46
C TRP A 53 -5.50 -9.68 3.47
N GLU A 54 -5.83 -9.89 4.75
CA GLU A 54 -5.36 -9.01 5.82
C GLU A 54 -3.86 -9.19 6.01
N PHE A 55 -3.13 -8.07 5.99
CA PHE A 55 -1.70 -8.04 6.20
C PHE A 55 -1.40 -7.77 7.68
N PRO A 56 -0.50 -8.54 8.31
CA PRO A 56 -0.23 -8.41 9.75
C PRO A 56 0.41 -7.06 10.07
N LEU A 57 -0.23 -6.28 10.93
CA LEU A 57 0.20 -4.92 11.27
C LEU A 57 1.55 -4.87 12.01
N ASP A 58 1.79 -5.85 12.89
CA ASP A 58 2.94 -5.87 13.80
C ASP A 58 4.11 -6.69 13.29
N LYS A 59 3.94 -7.40 12.16
CA LYS A 59 5.04 -8.17 11.57
C LYS A 59 6.02 -7.19 10.94
N LYS A 60 7.30 -7.41 11.21
CA LYS A 60 8.39 -6.66 10.61
C LYS A 60 8.76 -7.20 9.24
N PHE A 61 9.10 -6.30 8.33
CA PHE A 61 9.53 -6.58 6.98
C PHE A 61 10.63 -5.60 6.59
N PHE A 62 11.55 -6.05 5.74
CA PHE A 62 12.55 -5.18 5.17
C PHE A 62 11.95 -4.38 4.01
N VAL A 63 12.03 -3.06 4.13
CA VAL A 63 11.59 -2.07 3.15
C VAL A 63 12.81 -1.28 2.73
N ARG A 64 13.10 -1.24 1.43
CA ARG A 64 14.37 -0.76 0.90
C ARG A 64 14.82 0.59 1.48
N ASP A 65 13.91 1.54 1.59
CA ASP A 65 14.25 2.92 1.98
C ASP A 65 14.16 3.16 3.50
N PHE A 66 13.47 2.28 4.24
CA PHE A 66 13.24 2.44 5.68
C PHE A 66 13.94 1.37 6.54
N GLY A 67 14.56 0.39 5.91
CA GLY A 67 15.07 -0.79 6.60
C GLY A 67 13.93 -1.66 7.15
N GLU A 68 14.15 -2.24 8.32
CA GLU A 68 13.17 -3.13 8.95
C GLU A 68 12.07 -2.34 9.66
N THR A 69 10.83 -2.42 9.15
CA THR A 69 9.66 -1.70 9.69
C THR A 69 8.40 -2.56 9.65
N SER A 70 7.30 -2.06 10.20
CA SER A 70 5.99 -2.70 10.22
C SER A 70 4.90 -1.77 9.66
N ALA A 71 3.78 -2.35 9.22
CA ALA A 71 2.65 -1.55 8.78
C ALA A 71 2.10 -0.66 9.92
N ARG A 72 2.17 -1.10 11.19
CA ARG A 72 1.76 -0.29 12.34
C ARG A 72 2.66 0.94 12.53
N GLU A 73 3.97 0.79 12.37
CA GLU A 73 4.93 1.90 12.49
C GLU A 73 4.68 2.94 11.39
N LEU A 74 4.49 2.49 10.14
CA LEU A 74 4.15 3.41 9.04
C LEU A 74 2.80 4.10 9.22
N ILE A 75 1.76 3.41 9.72
CA ILE A 75 0.49 4.08 10.03
C ILE A 75 0.72 5.27 10.96
N LYS A 76 1.52 5.07 12.02
CA LYS A 76 1.82 6.13 12.99
C LYS A 76 2.55 7.30 12.32
N GLU A 77 3.58 7.01 11.54
CA GLU A 77 4.35 8.00 10.81
C GLU A 77 3.48 8.82 9.84
N ILE A 78 2.66 8.13 9.03
CA ILE A 78 1.73 8.77 8.09
C ILE A 78 0.72 9.64 8.82
N THR A 79 0.12 9.17 9.92
CA THR A 79 -0.83 9.98 10.70
C THR A 79 -0.22 11.21 11.37
N GLN A 80 1.10 11.23 11.55
CA GLN A 80 1.84 12.37 12.08
C GLN A 80 2.30 13.34 10.98
N SER A 81 2.28 12.92 9.72
CA SER A 81 2.70 13.72 8.58
C SER A 81 1.63 14.73 8.18
N GLU A 82 2.05 15.96 7.89
CA GLU A 82 1.19 16.99 7.29
C GLU A 82 0.96 16.77 5.77
N THR A 83 1.66 15.82 5.17
CA THR A 83 1.51 15.51 3.73
C THR A 83 0.39 14.50 3.50
N PHE A 84 0.16 13.60 4.46
CA PHE A 84 -0.78 12.47 4.32
C PHE A 84 -1.81 12.48 5.44
N HIS A 85 -2.92 13.19 5.22
CA HIS A 85 -3.97 13.33 6.23
C HIS A 85 -5.13 12.34 6.08
N SER A 86 -5.11 11.49 5.05
CA SER A 86 -6.24 10.63 4.73
C SER A 86 -5.82 9.21 4.35
N PHE A 87 -6.68 8.27 4.73
CA PHE A 87 -6.66 6.89 4.27
C PHE A 87 -7.78 6.71 3.24
N PRO A 88 -7.63 5.82 2.24
CA PRO A 88 -6.58 4.81 2.10
C PRO A 88 -5.25 5.30 1.53
N VAL A 89 -4.16 4.54 1.78
CA VAL A 89 -2.83 4.81 1.22
C VAL A 89 -2.05 3.50 1.02
N VAL A 90 -1.28 3.41 -0.07
CA VAL A 90 -0.31 2.32 -0.28
C VAL A 90 0.94 2.64 0.53
N VAL A 91 1.32 1.73 1.42
CA VAL A 91 2.48 1.92 2.30
C VAL A 91 3.67 1.08 1.90
N PHE A 92 3.41 -0.06 1.26
CA PHE A 92 4.43 -0.92 0.68
C PHE A 92 3.93 -1.50 -0.62
N TRP A 93 4.85 -1.84 -1.51
CA TRP A 93 4.59 -2.75 -2.59
C TRP A 93 5.80 -3.65 -2.83
N LYS A 94 5.57 -4.78 -3.50
CA LYS A 94 6.60 -5.77 -3.77
C LYS A 94 6.32 -6.39 -5.11
N GLU A 95 7.27 -6.30 -6.04
CA GLU A 95 7.23 -7.12 -7.26
C GLU A 95 7.46 -8.59 -6.92
N ALA A 96 6.79 -9.49 -7.66
CA ALA A 96 6.87 -10.93 -7.43
C ALA A 96 8.31 -11.49 -7.44
N LYS A 97 9.24 -10.81 -8.14
CA LYS A 97 10.64 -11.22 -8.29
C LYS A 97 11.56 -10.71 -7.17
N ASN A 98 11.12 -9.76 -6.36
CA ASN A 98 11.96 -9.14 -5.35
C ASN A 98 11.84 -9.90 -4.02
N GLU A 99 12.86 -9.82 -3.17
CA GLU A 99 12.79 -10.38 -1.80
C GLU A 99 12.35 -9.34 -0.77
N TYR A 100 12.39 -8.06 -1.12
CA TYR A 100 12.11 -6.92 -0.27
C TYR A 100 10.86 -6.14 -0.72
N PHE A 101 10.32 -5.29 0.17
CA PHE A 101 9.28 -4.33 -0.15
C PHE A 101 9.91 -2.98 -0.54
N GLU A 102 9.25 -2.27 -1.43
CA GLU A 102 9.53 -0.87 -1.79
C GLU A 102 8.44 0.03 -1.20
N ASN A 103 8.80 1.27 -0.89
CA ASN A 103 7.81 2.29 -0.54
C ASN A 103 7.17 2.82 -1.84
N TRP A 104 5.94 3.31 -1.77
CA TRP A 104 5.35 4.07 -2.87
C TRP A 104 6.09 5.39 -3.11
N HIS A 105 6.69 5.98 -2.08
CA HIS A 105 7.44 7.26 -2.17
C HIS A 105 8.71 7.17 -3.04
N SER A 106 9.32 5.98 -3.18
CA SER A 106 10.61 5.84 -3.88
C SER A 106 10.53 5.96 -5.40
N HIS A 107 9.33 6.09 -5.97
CA HIS A 107 9.13 6.27 -7.42
C HIS A 107 8.66 7.68 -7.79
N PHE A 108 8.51 8.60 -6.82
CA PHE A 108 8.19 10.01 -7.10
C PHE A 108 9.41 10.90 -7.34
N GLU A 109 10.62 10.42 -7.04
CA GLU A 109 11.87 11.11 -7.37
C GLU A 109 12.70 10.20 -8.28
N ILE A 110 12.64 10.44 -9.59
CA ILE A 110 13.75 10.70 -10.54
C ILE A 110 13.07 11.01 -11.90
N GLU A 111 12.48 12.19 -12.02
CA GLU A 111 12.69 12.97 -13.25
C GLU A 111 13.71 14.02 -12.82
N GLU A 112 14.98 13.81 -13.18
CA GLU A 112 15.92 14.94 -13.14
C GLU A 112 15.34 16.04 -14.05
N PRO A 113 15.25 17.30 -13.60
CA PRO A 113 14.96 18.38 -14.52
C PRO A 113 16.09 18.39 -15.55
N THR A 114 15.76 18.06 -16.80
CA THR A 114 16.68 18.29 -17.92
C THR A 114 17.03 19.77 -17.94
N ASP A 115 18.33 20.07 -17.85
CA ASP A 115 18.95 21.40 -18.01
C ASP A 115 18.41 22.17 -19.23
#